data_AF-A0A5J4WCK2-F1
#
_entry.id   AF-A0A5J4WCK2-F1
#
_cell.length_a   1.000
_cell.length_b   1.000
_cell.length_c   1.000
_cell.angle_alpha   90.00
_cell.angle_beta   90.00
_cell.angle_gamma   90.00
#
_symmetry.space_group_name_H-M   'P 1'
#
loop_
_entity.id
_entity.type
_entity.pdbx_description
1 polymer ?
#
loop_
_entity_poly.entity_id
_entity_poly.type
_entity_poly.pdbx_seq_one_letter_code
_entity_poly.pdbx_strand_id
1 'polypeptide(L)' 'IRRVVTEQPPQLPNNYPENMKNLIKRMLEKDPIRRITAEAILAVPEVAANILRN' A
#
# COMPACT_ATOMS: atom_id res chain seq x y z
N ILE A 1 -19.47 4.36 -4.88
CA ILE A 1 -18.97 3.57 -3.72
C ILE A 1 -18.64 2.12 -4.13
N ARG A 2 -19.51 1.40 -4.88
CA ARG A 2 -19.23 0.01 -5.34
C ARG A 2 -17.80 -0.22 -5.85
N ARG A 3 -17.36 0.58 -6.82
CA ARG A 3 -16.00 0.53 -7.38
C ARG A 3 -14.86 0.44 -6.36
N VAL A 4 -14.91 1.23 -5.28
CA VAL A 4 -13.85 1.25 -4.26
C VAL A 4 -13.82 -0.05 -3.46
N VAL A 5 -14.97 -0.69 -3.28
CA VAL A 5 -15.13 -1.88 -2.46
C VAL A 5 -14.93 -3.16 -3.27
N THR A 6 -15.32 -3.17 -4.55
CA THR A 6 -15.41 -4.39 -5.35
C THR A 6 -14.41 -4.49 -6.49
N GLU A 7 -13.97 -3.37 -7.06
CA GLU A 7 -13.08 -3.39 -8.21
C GLU A 7 -11.62 -3.41 -7.78
N GLN A 8 -10.80 -4.11 -8.55
CA GLN A 8 -9.35 -4.06 -8.39
C GLN A 8 -8.86 -2.63 -8.64
N PRO A 9 -7.85 -2.15 -7.90
CA PRO A 9 -7.30 -0.84 -8.13
C PRO A 9 -6.70 -0.77 -9.55
N PRO A 10 -6.79 0.40 -10.21
CA PRO A 10 -6.14 0.60 -11.51
C PRO A 10 -4.63 0.40 -11.39
N GLN A 11 -3.97 0.14 -12.51
CA GLN A 11 -2.51 0.05 -12.52
C GLN A 11 -1.89 1.35 -12.00
N LEU A 12 -0.88 1.20 -11.15
CA LEU A 12 -0.12 2.32 -10.61
C LEU A 12 0.84 2.86 -11.68
N PRO A 13 1.08 4.18 -11.71
CA PRO A 13 2.00 4.80 -12.67
C PRO A 13 3.40 4.19 -12.67
N ASN A 14 4.02 4.09 -13.85
CA ASN A 14 5.30 3.39 -14.01
C ASN A 14 6.48 4.06 -13.28
N ASN A 15 6.39 5.36 -13.01
CA ASN A 15 7.41 6.16 -12.34
C ASN A 15 7.60 5.83 -10.85
N TYR A 16 6.72 5.04 -10.23
CA TYR A 16 6.93 4.60 -8.86
C TYR A 16 7.82 3.34 -8.77
N PRO A 17 8.74 3.29 -7.80
CA PRO A 17 9.50 2.08 -7.49
C PRO A 17 8.60 0.86 -7.22
N GLU A 18 9.03 -0.32 -7.63
CA GLU A 18 8.21 -1.55 -7.59
C GLU A 18 7.82 -1.96 -6.15
N ASN A 19 8.75 -1.81 -5.20
CA ASN A 19 8.49 -1.99 -3.77
C ASN A 19 7.33 -1.11 -3.26
N MET A 20 7.27 0.15 -3.67
CA MET A 20 6.20 1.08 -3.29
C MET A 20 4.88 0.75 -3.98
N LYS A 21 4.91 0.35 -5.25
CA LYS A 21 3.72 -0.17 -5.93
C LYS A 21 3.16 -1.39 -5.21
N ASN A 22 4.03 -2.30 -4.77
CA ASN A 22 3.63 -3.51 -4.05
C ASN A 22 3.07 -3.21 -2.66
N LEU A 23 3.66 -2.25 -1.94
CA LEU A 23 3.10 -1.77 -0.67
C LEU A 23 1.68 -1.22 -0.87
N ILE A 24 1.47 -0.33 -1.83
CA ILE A 24 0.16 0.27 -2.11
C ILE A 24 -0.86 -0.81 -2.48
N LYS A 25 -0.50 -1.78 -3.32
CA LYS A 25 -1.38 -2.92 -3.66
C LYS A 25 -1.82 -3.69 -2.40
N ARG A 26 -0.90 -3.95 -1.47
CA ARG A 26 -1.21 -4.63 -0.19
C ARG A 26 -2.10 -3.79 0.74
N MET A 27 -1.98 -2.47 0.70
CA MET A 27 -2.85 -1.54 1.43
C MET A 27 -4.27 -1.48 0.85
N LEU A 28 -4.40 -1.66 -0.46
CA LEU A 28 -5.68 -1.60 -1.19
C LEU A 28 -6.42 -2.95 -1.28
N GLU A 29 -5.88 -4.01 -0.63
CA GLU A 29 -6.52 -5.32 -0.52
C GLU A 29 -7.94 -5.20 0.04
N LYS A 30 -8.91 -5.82 -0.63
CA LYS A 30 -10.33 -5.67 -0.30
C LYS A 30 -10.71 -6.51 0.90
N ASP A 31 -10.13 -7.70 1.02
CA ASP A 31 -10.30 -8.56 2.19
C ASP A 31 -9.53 -7.95 3.39
N PRO A 32 -10.23 -7.44 4.42
CA PRO A 32 -9.57 -6.80 5.56
C PRO A 32 -8.68 -7.77 6.35
N ILE A 33 -8.94 -9.09 6.29
CA ILE A 33 -8.12 -10.11 6.95
C ILE A 33 -6.78 -10.27 6.23
N ARG A 34 -6.74 -10.04 4.91
CA ARG A 34 -5.54 -10.12 4.08
C ARG A 34 -4.82 -8.78 3.92
N ARG A 35 -5.49 -7.67 4.24
CA ARG A 35 -4.93 -6.32 4.15
C ARG A 35 -3.78 -6.18 5.14
N ILE A 36 -2.69 -5.57 4.67
CA ILE A 36 -1.53 -5.28 5.52
C ILE A 36 -1.94 -4.40 6.71
N THR A 37 -1.37 -4.67 7.89
CA THR A 37 -1.63 -3.90 9.11
C THR A 37 -0.80 -2.61 9.15
N ALA A 38 -1.17 -1.68 10.02
CA ALA A 38 -0.43 -0.44 10.21
C ALA A 38 1.01 -0.71 10.70
N GLU A 39 1.18 -1.66 11.63
CA GLU A 39 2.49 -2.05 12.17
C GLU A 39 3.41 -2.59 11.06
N ALA A 40 2.86 -3.41 10.17
CA ALA A 40 3.59 -3.94 9.03
C ALA A 40 3.93 -2.87 7.98
N ILE A 41 3.11 -1.83 7.81
CA ILE A 41 3.42 -0.65 6.98
C ILE A 41 4.59 0.13 7.58
N LEU A 42 4.58 0.36 8.90
CA LEU A 42 5.63 1.10 9.60
C LEU A 42 6.99 0.39 9.57
N ALA A 43 6.99 -0.95 9.45
CA ALA A 43 8.21 -1.74 9.31
C ALA A 43 8.83 -1.69 7.90
N VAL A 44 8.17 -1.08 6.91
CA VAL A 44 8.73 -0.93 5.55
C VAL A 44 9.87 0.10 5.57
N PRO A 45 11.08 -0.22 5.08
CA PRO A 45 12.25 0.68 5.17
C PRO A 45 12.01 2.08 4.63
N GLU A 46 11.34 2.21 3.49
CA GLU A 46 11.07 3.49 2.84
C GLU A 46 10.06 4.34 3.64
N VAL A 47 9.14 3.69 4.36
CA VAL A 47 8.18 4.38 5.24
C VAL A 47 8.88 4.81 6.52
N ALA A 48 9.60 3.90 7.17
CA ALA A 48 10.37 4.17 8.38
C ALA A 48 11.38 5.32 8.18
N ALA A 49 12.08 5.31 7.04
CA ALA A 49 13.04 6.35 6.69
C ALA A 49 12.40 7.74 6.55
N ASN A 50 11.12 7.84 6.19
CA ASN A 50 10.42 9.13 6.08
C ASN A 50 9.83 9.60 7.42
N ILE A 51 9.57 8.69 8.36
CA ILE A 51 9.10 9.05 9.71
C ILE A 51 10.24 9.67 10.52
N LEU A 52 11.44 9.10 10.43
CA LEU A 52 12.62 9.57 11.17
C LEU A 52 13.19 10.91 10.67
N ARG A 53 12.69 11.43 9.55
CA ARG A 53 13.14 12.69 8.93
C ARG A 53 12.28 13.90 9.31
N ASN A 54 11.15 13.70 9.98
CA ASN A 54 10.25 14.74 10.48
C ASN A 54 10.41 14.91 11.99
#